data_AF-A0A147BRS1-F1
#
_entry.id   AF-A0A147BRS1-F1
#
_cell.length_a   1.000
_cell.length_b   1.000
_cell.length_c   1.000
_cell.angle_alpha   90.00
_cell.angle_beta   90.00
_cell.angle_gamma   90.00
#
_symmetry.space_group_name_H-M   'P 1'
#
loop_
_entity.id
_entity.type
_entity.pdbx_description
1 polymer ?
#
loop_
_entity_poly.entity_id
_entity_poly.type
_entity_poly.pdbx_seq_one_letter_code
_entity_poly.pdbx_strand_id
1 'polypeptide(L)'
;MVNLWCRQQRASHKHHKRRSSSGNDKSLLQPVDNGRCTTQTVSYPDNLNLYDIYYFMFVPTLCYELNFPRSSRIRKRFLFRRFIESLLLFQLILALAQQWIVPIMQNSLKPFQEMNFPAMLERLLKLAVPNILIWLVMFYWFFHSTLNTLAELMRFADREFYKDWWNAETVQYFWQNWNIPVHQWCLRHLYKPLVAAGMSRSRACVMVFLLSAFFHEYLVSVPLKMFRVWAFFGMLAQVPFAFFIDNCLRNRYRNLGNMAVWMSLMIGQPLAILMYYHDYYIINYGAPRAT
;
A
#
# COMPACT_ATOMS: atom_id res chain seq x y z
N MET A 1 -13.67 20.03 -4.86
CA MET A 1 -14.08 18.66 -5.24
C MET A 1 -12.98 17.97 -6.03
N VAL A 2 -12.07 17.25 -5.36
CA VAL A 2 -10.72 16.96 -5.90
C VAL A 2 -10.65 15.78 -6.88
N ASN A 3 -11.70 14.97 -7.00
CA ASN A 3 -11.81 13.94 -8.05
C ASN A 3 -12.80 14.28 -9.18
N LEU A 4 -13.52 15.43 -9.10
CA LEU A 4 -14.38 15.88 -10.21
C LEU A 4 -13.54 16.14 -11.46
N TRP A 5 -12.36 16.74 -11.30
CA TRP A 5 -11.47 17.07 -12.41
C TRP A 5 -10.88 15.82 -13.07
N CYS A 6 -10.41 14.82 -12.30
CA CYS A 6 -9.98 13.54 -12.85
C CYS A 6 -11.13 12.77 -13.54
N ARG A 7 -12.36 12.88 -13.02
CA ARG A 7 -13.57 12.31 -13.65
C ARG A 7 -13.94 13.04 -14.95
N GLN A 8 -13.84 14.37 -15.00
CA GLN A 8 -14.06 15.19 -16.19
C GLN A 8 -13.02 14.92 -17.29
N GLN A 9 -11.74 14.82 -16.94
CA GLN A 9 -10.67 14.48 -17.90
C GLN A 9 -10.79 13.05 -18.45
N ARG A 10 -11.11 12.06 -17.61
CA ARG A 10 -11.35 10.68 -18.08
C ARG A 10 -12.59 10.60 -18.99
N ALA A 11 -13.63 11.37 -18.70
CA ALA A 11 -14.83 11.46 -19.53
C ALA A 11 -14.59 12.15 -20.88
N SER A 12 -13.84 13.26 -20.91
CA SER A 12 -13.50 13.97 -22.14
C SER A 12 -12.61 13.13 -23.06
N HIS A 13 -11.62 12.41 -22.52
CA HIS A 13 -10.78 11.48 -23.30
C HIS A 13 -11.56 10.32 -23.91
N LYS A 14 -12.57 9.77 -23.21
CA LYS A 14 -13.48 8.75 -23.76
C LYS A 14 -14.35 9.31 -24.89
N HIS A 15 -14.80 10.56 -24.77
CA HIS A 15 -15.62 11.22 -25.78
C HIS A 15 -14.82 11.55 -27.05
N HIS A 16 -13.54 11.94 -26.90
CA HIS A 16 -12.64 12.19 -28.02
C HIS A 16 -12.26 10.90 -28.77
N LYS A 17 -11.98 9.80 -28.03
CA LYS A 17 -11.71 8.48 -28.65
C LYS A 17 -12.91 7.91 -29.41
N ARG A 18 -14.14 8.24 -29.02
CA ARG A 18 -15.36 7.85 -29.75
C ARG A 18 -15.63 8.72 -30.98
N ARG A 19 -15.21 9.99 -30.97
CA ARG A 19 -15.37 10.90 -32.12
C ARG A 19 -14.30 10.71 -33.20
N SER A 20 -13.17 10.08 -32.91
CA SER A 20 -12.13 9.78 -33.90
C SER A 20 -12.40 8.53 -34.75
N SER A 21 -13.55 7.86 -34.59
CA SER A 21 -13.94 6.69 -35.38
C SER A 21 -15.43 6.72 -35.71
N SER A 22 -15.84 7.58 -36.65
CA SER A 22 -16.91 7.31 -37.63
C SER A 22 -17.21 8.60 -38.40
N GLY A 23 -17.25 8.48 -39.73
CA GLY A 23 -17.51 9.56 -40.67
C GLY A 23 -18.96 10.06 -40.66
N ASN A 24 -19.14 11.12 -41.46
CA ASN A 24 -20.36 11.84 -41.81
C ASN A 24 -21.67 11.05 -41.67
N ASP A 25 -22.63 11.62 -40.95
CA ASP A 25 -23.93 11.91 -41.56
C ASP A 25 -24.69 12.99 -40.78
N LYS A 26 -25.23 13.96 -41.54
CA LYS A 26 -26.14 15.01 -41.07
C LYS A 26 -27.56 14.49 -41.21
N SER A 27 -28.32 14.34 -40.12
CA SER A 27 -29.78 14.47 -40.16
C SER A 27 -30.40 14.68 -38.78
N LEU A 28 -31.28 15.70 -38.74
CA LEU A 28 -32.49 15.86 -37.92
C LEU A 28 -32.35 15.78 -36.38
N LEU A 29 -32.27 16.96 -35.79
CA LEU A 29 -32.62 17.22 -34.39
C LEU A 29 -34.15 17.05 -34.19
N GLN A 30 -34.54 16.06 -33.40
CA GLN A 30 -35.74 16.11 -32.57
C GLN A 30 -35.31 15.96 -31.10
N PRO A 31 -35.92 16.69 -30.16
CA PRO A 31 -35.56 16.62 -28.75
C PRO A 31 -36.16 15.34 -28.16
N VAL A 32 -35.33 14.31 -27.98
CA VAL A 32 -35.69 13.12 -27.20
C VAL A 32 -35.45 13.46 -25.73
N ASP A 33 -36.54 13.52 -24.98
CA ASP A 33 -36.60 13.48 -23.52
C ASP A 33 -35.84 12.25 -23.01
N ASN A 34 -34.54 12.43 -22.74
CA ASN A 34 -33.73 11.39 -22.14
C ASN A 34 -33.78 11.55 -20.63
N GLY A 35 -34.61 10.72 -20.00
CA GLY A 35 -34.68 10.48 -18.56
C GLY A 35 -33.30 10.25 -17.96
N ARG A 36 -32.65 11.35 -17.56
CA ARG A 36 -31.51 11.33 -16.68
C ARG A 36 -32.02 10.73 -15.37
N CYS A 37 -31.63 9.49 -15.12
CA CYS A 37 -31.53 8.97 -13.77
C CYS A 37 -30.53 9.90 -13.05
N THR A 38 -31.02 10.99 -12.49
CA THR A 38 -30.26 11.92 -11.66
C THR A 38 -29.79 11.11 -10.49
N THR A 39 -28.54 10.66 -10.50
CA THR A 39 -27.86 10.27 -9.28
C THR A 39 -27.93 11.48 -8.37
N GLN A 40 -28.87 11.48 -7.42
CA GLN A 40 -29.01 12.53 -6.44
C GLN A 40 -27.67 12.66 -5.73
N THR A 41 -26.98 13.77 -5.98
CA THR A 41 -25.69 14.06 -5.34
C THR A 41 -25.97 14.57 -3.94
N VAL A 42 -25.50 13.84 -2.93
CA VAL A 42 -25.63 14.26 -1.54
C VAL A 42 -24.80 15.53 -1.36
N SER A 43 -25.42 16.55 -0.78
CA SER A 43 -24.80 17.84 -0.45
C SER A 43 -24.79 18.03 1.06
N TYR A 44 -23.91 18.90 1.56
CA TYR A 44 -23.97 19.30 2.97
C TYR A 44 -25.27 20.09 3.22
N PRO A 45 -26.00 19.84 4.32
CA PRO A 45 -25.68 18.98 5.47
C PRO A 45 -26.23 17.54 5.41
N ASP A 46 -26.87 17.13 4.32
CA ASP A 46 -27.60 15.84 4.22
C ASP A 46 -26.69 14.60 4.36
N ASN A 47 -25.37 14.76 4.22
CA ASN A 47 -24.37 13.71 4.43
C ASN A 47 -24.10 13.38 5.91
N LEU A 48 -24.65 14.15 6.85
CA LEU A 48 -24.44 13.98 8.29
C LEU A 48 -25.40 12.93 8.88
N ASN A 49 -25.39 11.73 8.33
CA ASN A 49 -26.18 10.60 8.81
C ASN A 49 -25.27 9.43 9.23
N LEU A 50 -25.75 8.59 10.15
CA LEU A 50 -24.98 7.45 10.65
C LEU A 50 -24.64 6.45 9.55
N TYR A 51 -25.53 6.29 8.56
CA TYR A 51 -25.33 5.37 7.45
C TYR A 51 -24.09 5.72 6.61
N ASP A 52 -23.90 6.98 6.25
CA ASP A 52 -22.77 7.45 5.45
C ASP A 52 -21.45 7.34 6.24
N ILE A 53 -21.49 7.55 7.55
CA ILE A 53 -20.35 7.36 8.45
C ILE A 53 -19.96 5.89 8.51
N TYR A 54 -20.89 4.99 8.82
CA TYR A 54 -20.61 3.54 8.85
C TYR A 54 -20.18 3.03 7.48
N TYR A 55 -20.81 3.52 6.42
CA TYR A 55 -20.40 3.19 5.06
C TYR A 55 -18.93 3.57 4.83
N PHE A 56 -18.52 4.78 5.18
CA PHE A 56 -17.12 5.22 5.06
C PHE A 56 -16.17 4.34 5.88
N MET A 57 -16.52 3.97 7.11
CA MET A 57 -15.66 3.13 7.97
C MET A 57 -15.32 1.76 7.37
N PHE A 58 -16.21 1.19 6.55
CA PHE A 58 -16.01 -0.12 5.92
C PHE A 58 -15.49 -0.07 4.48
N VAL A 59 -15.52 1.09 3.83
CA VAL A 59 -14.98 1.22 2.47
C VAL A 59 -13.45 1.18 2.52
N PRO A 60 -12.78 0.49 1.58
CA PRO A 60 -11.33 0.42 1.54
C PRO A 60 -10.68 1.73 1.02
N THR A 61 -11.00 2.87 1.63
CA THR A 61 -10.36 4.17 1.38
C THR A 61 -10.25 4.95 2.68
N LEU A 62 -9.18 5.75 2.79
CA LEU A 62 -8.94 6.58 3.97
C LEU A 62 -9.38 8.04 3.76
N CYS A 63 -9.73 8.41 2.52
CA CYS A 63 -10.15 9.76 2.20
C CYS A 63 -11.67 9.84 2.10
N TYR A 64 -12.31 10.56 3.03
CA TYR A 64 -13.74 10.81 2.94
C TYR A 64 -14.09 11.68 1.73
N GLU A 65 -15.15 11.27 1.01
CA GLU A 65 -15.82 12.01 -0.04
C GLU A 65 -17.33 11.92 0.18
N LEU A 66 -18.07 13.01 -0.12
CA LEU A 66 -19.53 13.01 0.02
C LEU A 66 -20.18 12.00 -0.93
N ASN A 67 -19.64 11.85 -2.14
CA ASN A 67 -20.25 11.02 -3.19
C ASN A 67 -19.23 10.02 -3.76
N PHE A 68 -19.13 8.86 -3.09
CA PHE A 68 -18.28 7.75 -3.54
C PHE A 68 -18.83 7.10 -4.82
N PRO A 69 -17.97 6.73 -5.79
CA PRO A 69 -18.42 6.03 -6.98
C PRO A 69 -18.89 4.62 -6.59
N ARG A 70 -20.12 4.27 -6.99
CA ARG A 70 -20.75 3.00 -6.67
C ARG A 70 -20.84 2.06 -7.87
N SER A 71 -20.65 0.78 -7.63
CA SER A 71 -20.89 -0.28 -8.61
C SER A 71 -22.40 -0.52 -8.73
N SER A 72 -22.91 -0.75 -9.94
CA SER A 72 -24.36 -0.95 -10.18
C SER A 72 -24.91 -2.24 -9.55
N ARG A 73 -24.07 -3.27 -9.42
CA ARG A 73 -24.44 -4.56 -8.81
C ARG A 73 -23.22 -5.23 -8.18
N ILE A 74 -23.49 -6.18 -7.28
CA ILE A 74 -22.48 -7.10 -6.74
C ILE A 74 -22.31 -8.26 -7.75
N ARG A 75 -21.10 -8.42 -8.26
CA ARG A 75 -20.70 -9.49 -9.18
C ARG A 75 -20.33 -10.73 -8.36
N LYS A 76 -21.32 -11.56 -8.04
CA LYS A 76 -21.18 -12.76 -7.19
C LYS A 76 -19.99 -13.67 -7.58
N ARG A 77 -19.80 -13.94 -8.88
CA ARG A 77 -18.67 -14.75 -9.38
C ARG A 77 -17.30 -14.11 -9.10
N PHE A 78 -17.20 -12.79 -9.23
CA PHE A 78 -15.97 -12.06 -8.91
C PHE A 78 -15.72 -12.08 -7.41
N LEU A 79 -16.76 -11.81 -6.60
CA LEU A 79 -16.68 -11.83 -5.14
C LEU A 79 -16.22 -13.21 -4.63
N PHE A 80 -16.87 -14.28 -5.08
CA PHE A 80 -16.53 -15.65 -4.68
C PHE A 80 -15.08 -16.03 -5.07
N ARG A 81 -14.66 -15.67 -6.30
CA ARG A 81 -13.28 -15.91 -6.75
C ARG A 81 -12.25 -15.20 -5.87
N ARG A 82 -12.46 -13.91 -5.60
CA ARG A 82 -11.54 -13.11 -4.77
C ARG A 82 -11.54 -13.56 -3.30
N PHE A 83 -12.69 -14.01 -2.79
CA PHE A 83 -12.80 -14.56 -1.45
C PHE A 83 -12.02 -15.87 -1.29
N ILE A 84 -12.20 -16.85 -2.20
CA ILE A 84 -11.43 -18.10 -2.17
C ILE A 84 -9.93 -17.83 -2.31
N GLU A 85 -9.55 -16.95 -3.24
CA GLU A 85 -8.16 -16.57 -3.41
C GLU A 85 -7.56 -15.92 -2.16
N SER A 86 -8.32 -15.06 -1.47
CA SER A 86 -7.88 -14.50 -0.18
C SER A 86 -7.66 -15.61 0.86
N LEU A 87 -8.54 -16.61 0.94
CA LEU A 87 -8.39 -17.75 1.86
C LEU A 87 -7.16 -18.60 1.51
N LEU A 88 -6.95 -18.94 0.24
CA LEU A 88 -5.82 -19.75 -0.22
C LEU A 88 -4.48 -19.05 -0.02
N LEU A 89 -4.40 -17.75 -0.34
CA LEU A 89 -3.18 -16.97 -0.14
C LEU A 89 -2.86 -16.79 1.34
N PHE A 90 -3.87 -16.62 2.20
CA PHE A 90 -3.67 -16.58 3.64
C PHE A 90 -3.07 -17.90 4.16
N GLN A 91 -3.62 -19.04 3.73
CA GLN A 91 -3.08 -20.36 4.07
C GLN A 91 -1.65 -20.54 3.53
N LEU A 92 -1.36 -20.06 2.33
CA LEU A 92 -0.01 -20.09 1.76
C LEU A 92 0.99 -19.28 2.59
N ILE A 93 0.61 -18.09 3.06
CA ILE A 93 1.46 -17.26 3.94
C ILE A 93 1.78 -18.02 5.24
N LEU A 94 0.78 -18.64 5.86
CA LEU A 94 0.98 -19.45 7.07
C LEU A 94 1.91 -20.64 6.83
N ALA A 95 1.71 -21.35 5.72
CA ALA A 95 2.55 -22.48 5.33
C ALA A 95 4.01 -22.06 5.09
N LEU A 96 4.25 -20.95 4.37
CA LEU A 96 5.59 -20.41 4.13
C LEU A 96 6.26 -19.96 5.44
N ALA A 97 5.51 -19.31 6.33
CA ALA A 97 6.03 -18.91 7.64
C ALA A 97 6.43 -20.14 8.47
N GLN A 98 5.56 -21.15 8.56
CA GLN A 98 5.79 -22.34 9.37
C GLN A 98 6.90 -23.25 8.81
N GLN A 99 6.95 -23.45 7.49
CA GLN A 99 7.90 -24.39 6.87
C GLN A 99 9.24 -23.74 6.56
N TRP A 100 9.30 -22.42 6.35
CA TRP A 100 10.53 -21.77 5.92
C TRP A 100 11.11 -20.82 6.97
N ILE A 101 10.31 -19.92 7.53
CA ILE A 101 10.80 -18.94 8.51
C ILE A 101 11.09 -19.59 9.87
N VAL A 102 10.14 -20.35 10.41
CA VAL A 102 10.27 -20.94 11.76
C VAL A 102 11.51 -21.85 11.89
N PRO A 103 11.83 -22.76 10.96
CA PRO A 103 13.01 -23.60 11.10
C PRO A 103 14.32 -22.81 11.02
N ILE A 104 14.38 -21.76 10.19
CA ILE A 104 15.57 -20.90 10.12
C ILE A 104 15.76 -20.14 11.43
N MET A 105 14.66 -19.68 12.05
CA MET A 105 14.68 -18.99 13.34
C MET A 105 15.06 -19.94 14.49
N GLN A 106 14.52 -21.16 14.53
CA GLN A 106 14.85 -22.16 15.56
C GLN A 106 16.32 -22.57 15.54
N ASN A 107 16.94 -22.62 14.35
CA ASN A 107 18.37 -22.88 14.20
C ASN A 107 19.26 -21.71 14.64
N SER A 108 18.67 -20.57 15.03
CA SER A 108 19.35 -19.35 15.46
C SER A 108 18.97 -19.04 16.91
N LEU A 109 19.58 -19.74 17.86
CA LEU A 109 19.26 -19.64 19.29
C LEU A 109 19.78 -18.35 19.96
N LYS A 110 20.51 -17.49 19.24
CA LYS A 110 21.05 -16.24 19.79
C LYS A 110 20.27 -15.04 19.27
N PRO A 111 19.79 -14.13 20.16
CA PRO A 111 19.19 -12.87 19.74
C PRO A 111 20.13 -12.07 18.84
N PHE A 112 19.59 -11.33 17.86
CA PHE A 112 20.43 -10.55 16.93
C PHE A 112 21.31 -9.53 17.64
N GLN A 113 20.89 -9.05 18.81
CA GLN A 113 21.64 -8.10 19.64
C GLN A 113 22.95 -8.67 20.20
N GLU A 114 23.05 -9.99 20.33
CA GLU A 114 24.20 -10.68 20.94
C GLU A 114 25.09 -11.37 19.89
N MET A 115 24.74 -11.27 18.61
CA MET A 115 25.48 -11.91 17.53
C MET A 115 26.60 -11.01 16.98
N ASN A 116 27.73 -11.65 16.64
CA ASN A 116 28.79 -10.99 15.86
C ASN A 116 28.24 -10.50 14.51
N PHE A 117 28.69 -9.33 14.06
CA PHE A 117 28.19 -8.70 12.83
C PHE A 117 28.22 -9.61 11.58
N PRO A 118 29.27 -10.40 11.30
CA PRO A 118 29.29 -11.30 10.14
C PRO A 118 28.24 -12.41 10.23
N ALA A 119 28.03 -12.97 11.43
CA ALA A 119 27.04 -14.00 11.67
C ALA A 119 25.62 -13.44 11.55
N MET A 120 25.37 -12.24 12.05
CA MET A 120 24.10 -11.53 11.85
C MET A 120 23.83 -11.34 10.35
N LEU A 121 24.81 -10.84 9.58
CA LEU A 121 24.65 -10.59 8.16
C LEU A 121 24.35 -11.87 7.36
N GLU A 122 25.07 -12.96 7.63
CA GLU A 122 24.82 -14.26 7.01
C GLU A 122 23.36 -14.73 7.25
N ARG A 123 22.87 -14.60 8.48
CA ARG A 123 21.50 -14.99 8.84
C ARG A 123 20.45 -14.10 8.21
N LEU A 124 20.67 -12.79 8.19
CA LEU A 124 19.80 -11.83 7.54
C LEU A 124 19.66 -12.14 6.05
N LEU A 125 20.75 -12.49 5.36
CA LEU A 125 20.72 -12.88 3.94
C LEU A 125 19.96 -14.19 3.71
N LYS A 126 20.12 -15.19 4.59
CA LYS A 126 19.33 -16.45 4.53
C LYS A 126 17.84 -16.20 4.72
N LEU A 127 17.47 -15.23 5.55
CA LEU A 127 16.09 -14.85 5.82
C LEU A 127 15.50 -13.88 4.78
N ALA A 128 16.32 -13.13 4.05
CA ALA A 128 15.86 -12.11 3.12
C ALA A 128 14.96 -12.67 2.01
N VAL A 129 15.33 -13.83 1.44
CA VAL A 129 14.57 -14.49 0.36
C VAL A 129 13.19 -14.97 0.79
N PRO A 130 13.04 -15.79 1.86
CA PRO A 130 11.71 -16.19 2.31
C PRO A 130 10.88 -14.99 2.80
N ASN A 131 11.54 -13.98 3.39
CA ASN A 131 10.86 -12.76 3.83
C ASN A 131 10.25 -11.98 2.66
N ILE A 132 11.04 -11.67 1.62
CA ILE A 132 10.50 -10.93 0.47
C ILE A 132 9.38 -11.70 -0.23
N LEU A 133 9.49 -13.03 -0.32
CA LEU A 133 8.43 -13.85 -0.89
C LEU A 133 7.13 -13.73 -0.09
N ILE A 134 7.19 -13.86 1.24
CA ILE A 134 6.03 -13.68 2.12
C ILE A 134 5.44 -12.29 1.97
N TRP A 135 6.27 -11.24 1.91
CA TRP A 135 5.82 -9.87 1.71
C TRP A 135 5.13 -9.65 0.35
N LEU A 136 5.61 -10.27 -0.73
CA LEU A 136 4.95 -10.21 -2.04
C LEU A 136 3.59 -10.92 -2.02
N VAL A 137 3.51 -12.10 -1.40
CA VAL A 137 2.25 -12.83 -1.26
C VAL A 137 1.27 -12.07 -0.36
N MET A 138 1.75 -11.50 0.75
CA MET A 138 0.97 -10.66 1.67
C MET A 138 0.45 -9.40 0.99
N PHE A 139 1.29 -8.74 0.18
CA PHE A 139 0.89 -7.59 -0.63
C PHE A 139 -0.29 -7.95 -1.55
N TYR A 140 -0.16 -9.04 -2.32
CA TYR A 140 -1.21 -9.46 -3.24
C TYR A 140 -2.46 -9.97 -2.50
N TRP A 141 -2.29 -10.71 -1.41
CA TRP A 141 -3.38 -11.15 -0.54
C TRP A 141 -4.21 -9.96 -0.02
N PHE A 142 -3.55 -8.97 0.58
CA PHE A 142 -4.23 -7.84 1.20
C PHE A 142 -4.73 -6.83 0.17
N PHE A 143 -3.82 -6.19 -0.57
CA PHE A 143 -4.16 -5.06 -1.45
C PHE A 143 -4.94 -5.47 -2.70
N HIS A 144 -4.67 -6.68 -3.23
CA HIS A 144 -5.43 -7.17 -4.37
C HIS A 144 -6.66 -7.93 -3.92
N SER A 145 -6.52 -9.05 -3.21
CA SER A 145 -7.64 -9.96 -2.98
C SER A 145 -8.60 -9.47 -1.91
N THR A 146 -8.11 -9.09 -0.72
CA THR A 146 -8.94 -8.66 0.42
C THR A 146 -9.62 -7.32 0.16
N LEU A 147 -8.89 -6.29 -0.27
CA LEU A 147 -9.49 -4.97 -0.56
C LEU A 147 -10.49 -5.03 -1.72
N ASN A 148 -10.26 -5.83 -2.78
CA ASN A 148 -11.27 -6.00 -3.84
C ASN A 148 -12.50 -6.78 -3.37
N THR A 149 -12.33 -7.73 -2.46
CA THR A 149 -13.45 -8.45 -1.83
C THR A 149 -14.31 -7.48 -1.01
N LEU A 150 -13.68 -6.67 -0.16
CA LEU A 150 -14.36 -5.64 0.63
C LEU A 150 -15.01 -4.58 -0.28
N ALA A 151 -14.32 -4.11 -1.31
CA ALA A 151 -14.85 -3.13 -2.27
C ALA A 151 -16.07 -3.68 -3.02
N GLU A 152 -16.05 -4.94 -3.45
CA GLU A 152 -17.18 -5.56 -4.13
C GLU A 152 -18.38 -5.71 -3.17
N LEU A 153 -18.14 -6.12 -1.92
CA LEU A 153 -19.19 -6.24 -0.89
C LEU A 153 -19.85 -4.88 -0.60
N MET A 154 -19.04 -3.83 -0.45
CA MET A 154 -19.50 -2.45 -0.20
C MET A 154 -20.02 -1.73 -1.46
N ARG A 155 -20.00 -2.39 -2.63
CA ARG A 155 -20.28 -1.80 -3.95
C ARG A 155 -19.42 -0.56 -4.25
N PHE A 156 -18.20 -0.50 -3.74
CA PHE A 156 -17.24 0.54 -4.02
C PHE A 156 -16.61 0.33 -5.41
N ALA A 157 -16.70 1.35 -6.27
CA ALA A 157 -16.24 1.26 -7.65
C ALA A 157 -14.79 1.74 -7.85
N ASP A 158 -14.25 2.55 -6.93
CA ASP A 158 -12.85 2.94 -6.98
C ASP A 158 -11.98 1.82 -6.41
N ARG A 159 -11.22 1.13 -7.26
CA ARG A 159 -10.46 -0.06 -6.88
C ARG A 159 -8.98 0.08 -7.19
N GLU A 160 -8.54 1.31 -7.35
CA GLU A 160 -7.15 1.67 -7.60
C GLU A 160 -6.39 1.69 -6.26
N PHE A 161 -6.19 0.51 -5.66
CA PHE A 161 -5.50 0.37 -4.36
C PHE A 161 -3.97 0.45 -4.48
N TYR A 162 -3.44 0.11 -5.65
CA TYR A 162 -2.01 0.13 -5.97
C TYR A 162 -1.81 0.27 -7.49
N LYS A 163 -0.59 0.61 -7.89
CA LYS A 163 -0.11 0.73 -9.28
C LYS A 163 1.10 -0.20 -9.50
N ASP A 164 1.72 -0.11 -10.67
CA ASP A 164 2.88 -0.90 -11.10
C ASP A 164 4.19 -0.54 -10.36
N TRP A 165 4.16 -0.57 -9.04
CA TRP A 165 5.29 -0.25 -8.16
C TRP A 165 6.49 -1.19 -8.35
N TRP A 166 6.29 -2.40 -8.89
CA TRP A 166 7.38 -3.34 -9.20
C TRP A 166 8.29 -2.84 -10.32
N ASN A 167 7.79 -1.95 -11.18
CA ASN A 167 8.55 -1.28 -12.23
C ASN A 167 9.11 0.08 -11.77
N ALA A 168 9.08 0.38 -10.47
CA ALA A 168 9.56 1.64 -9.95
C ALA A 168 11.04 1.85 -10.29
N GLU A 169 11.35 2.94 -11.00
CA GLU A 169 12.74 3.37 -11.26
C GLU A 169 13.28 4.23 -10.11
N THR A 170 12.41 4.76 -9.24
CA THR A 170 12.80 5.55 -8.07
C THR A 170 12.09 5.07 -6.82
N VAL A 171 12.76 5.26 -5.67
CA VAL A 171 12.20 4.96 -4.35
C VAL A 171 10.94 5.81 -4.11
N GLN A 172 10.93 7.06 -4.60
CA GLN A 172 9.76 7.91 -4.53
C GLN A 172 8.57 7.33 -5.30
N TYR A 173 8.79 6.83 -6.53
CA TYR A 173 7.72 6.20 -7.31
C TYR A 173 7.17 4.97 -6.58
N PHE A 174 8.02 4.14 -6.00
CA PHE A 174 7.58 3.00 -5.19
C PHE A 174 6.65 3.43 -4.05
N TRP A 175 7.07 4.38 -3.20
CA TRP A 175 6.29 4.82 -2.03
C TRP A 175 4.95 5.49 -2.37
N GLN A 176 4.80 6.03 -3.57
CA GLN A 176 3.55 6.64 -4.04
C GLN A 176 2.55 5.63 -4.61
N ASN A 177 3.03 4.48 -5.08
CA ASN A 177 2.26 3.56 -5.93
C ASN A 177 1.97 2.20 -5.28
N TRP A 178 2.68 1.83 -4.19
CA TRP A 178 2.44 0.56 -3.50
C TRP A 178 1.11 0.53 -2.73
N ASN A 179 0.80 1.59 -1.98
CA ASN A 179 -0.40 1.71 -1.14
C ASN A 179 -1.06 3.06 -1.39
N ILE A 180 -1.91 3.11 -2.40
CA ILE A 180 -2.57 4.33 -2.85
C ILE A 180 -3.50 4.92 -1.77
N PRO A 181 -4.31 4.13 -1.02
CA PRO A 181 -5.16 4.69 0.04
C PRO A 181 -4.38 5.51 1.07
N VAL A 182 -3.26 4.97 1.58
CA VAL A 182 -2.40 5.68 2.53
C VAL A 182 -1.69 6.85 1.86
N HIS A 183 -1.16 6.66 0.65
CA HIS A 183 -0.48 7.73 -0.08
C HIS A 183 -1.41 8.93 -0.31
N GLN A 184 -2.65 8.70 -0.77
CA GLN A 184 -3.63 9.76 -0.99
C GLN A 184 -4.01 10.46 0.31
N TRP A 185 -4.15 9.70 1.41
CA TRP A 185 -4.42 10.28 2.72
C TRP A 185 -3.28 11.19 3.19
N CYS A 186 -2.04 10.71 3.11
CA CYS A 186 -0.85 11.51 3.43
C CYS A 186 -0.75 12.75 2.54
N LEU A 187 -1.01 12.61 1.23
CA LEU A 187 -0.94 13.72 0.29
C LEU A 187 -2.00 14.80 0.61
N ARG A 188 -3.23 14.38 0.92
CA ARG A 188 -4.37 15.28 1.12
C ARG A 188 -4.39 15.91 2.50
N HIS A 189 -4.12 15.15 3.55
CA HIS A 189 -4.33 15.59 4.94
C HIS A 189 -3.03 16.02 5.64
N LEU A 190 -1.87 15.70 5.08
CA LEU A 190 -0.58 16.09 5.66
C LEU A 190 0.23 16.97 4.70
N TYR A 191 0.62 16.42 3.55
CA TYR A 191 1.56 17.09 2.65
C TYR A 191 1.03 18.43 2.12
N LYS A 192 -0.17 18.43 1.51
CA LYS A 192 -0.77 19.64 0.94
C LYS A 192 -1.02 20.73 2.00
N PRO A 193 -1.61 20.42 3.18
CA PRO A 193 -1.74 21.40 4.26
C PRO A 193 -0.41 21.96 4.76
N LEU A 194 0.61 21.12 4.95
CA LEU A 194 1.94 21.57 5.41
C LEU A 194 2.58 22.54 4.41
N VAL A 195 2.50 22.22 3.10
CA VAL A 195 3.01 23.10 2.05
C VAL A 195 2.20 24.39 1.96
N ALA A 196 0.87 24.31 2.10
CA ALA A 196 -0.01 25.48 2.12
C ALA A 196 0.26 26.40 3.33
N ALA A 197 0.71 25.84 4.46
CA ALA A 197 1.16 26.58 5.64
C ALA A 197 2.56 27.21 5.49
N GLY A 198 3.18 27.14 4.30
CA GLY A 198 4.47 27.76 4.01
C GLY A 198 5.69 26.85 4.20
N MET A 199 5.50 25.56 4.50
CA MET A 199 6.62 24.62 4.64
C MET A 199 7.22 24.28 3.26
N SER A 200 8.56 24.23 3.18
CA SER A 200 9.23 23.79 1.94
C SER A 200 8.88 22.34 1.61
N ARG A 201 8.85 22.00 0.31
CA ARG A 201 8.48 20.67 -0.18
C ARG A 201 9.32 19.55 0.45
N SER A 202 10.62 19.78 0.63
CA SER A 202 11.54 18.80 1.23
C SER A 202 11.23 18.57 2.71
N ARG A 203 10.98 19.64 3.48
CA ARG A 203 10.60 19.53 4.90
C ARG A 203 9.25 18.83 5.06
N ALA A 204 8.27 19.17 4.23
CA ALA A 204 6.96 18.50 4.23
C ALA A 204 7.08 17.00 3.90
N CYS A 205 7.95 16.63 2.94
CA CYS A 205 8.23 15.23 2.64
C CYS A 205 8.82 14.49 3.85
N VAL A 206 9.85 15.06 4.49
CA VAL A 206 10.47 14.49 5.70
C VAL A 206 9.46 14.32 6.83
N MET A 207 8.55 15.29 7.04
CA MET A 207 7.48 15.19 8.04
C MET A 207 6.52 14.03 7.76
N VAL A 208 6.13 13.83 6.50
CA VAL A 208 5.28 12.68 6.11
C VAL A 208 6.01 11.36 6.37
N PHE A 209 7.32 11.27 6.05
CA PHE A 209 8.12 10.08 6.34
C PHE A 209 8.30 9.85 7.84
N LEU A 210 8.48 10.89 8.66
CA LEU A 210 8.56 10.78 10.12
C LEU A 210 7.26 10.25 10.72
N LEU A 211 6.11 10.77 10.29
CA LEU A 211 4.82 10.27 10.77
C LEU A 211 4.60 8.81 10.32
N SER A 212 4.98 8.47 9.09
CA SER A 212 4.94 7.09 8.60
C SER A 212 5.83 6.18 9.46
N ALA A 213 7.07 6.60 9.74
CA ALA A 213 8.01 5.87 10.58
C ALA A 213 7.46 5.63 12.00
N PHE A 214 6.79 6.64 12.59
CA PHE A 214 6.10 6.51 13.87
C PHE A 214 5.04 5.39 13.83
N PHE A 215 4.17 5.37 12.81
CA PHE A 215 3.15 4.32 12.70
C PHE A 215 3.74 2.93 12.45
N HIS A 216 4.84 2.81 11.69
CA HIS A 216 5.52 1.53 11.49
C HIS A 216 6.09 1.00 12.82
N GLU A 217 6.75 1.86 13.60
CA GLU A 217 7.24 1.50 14.93
C GLU A 217 6.08 1.14 15.87
N TYR A 218 5.01 1.93 15.89
CA TYR A 218 3.85 1.68 16.73
C TYR A 218 3.20 0.33 16.44
N LEU A 219 2.96 0.01 15.15
CA LEU A 219 2.31 -1.22 14.72
C LEU A 219 3.15 -2.47 14.97
N VAL A 220 4.48 -2.36 15.05
CA VAL A 220 5.38 -3.49 15.30
C VAL A 220 5.69 -3.62 16.78
N SER A 221 6.06 -2.53 17.43
CA SER A 221 6.59 -2.52 18.80
C SER A 221 5.51 -2.71 19.86
N VAL A 222 4.29 -2.21 19.66
CA VAL A 222 3.21 -2.34 20.65
C VAL A 222 2.68 -3.78 20.74
N PRO A 223 2.32 -4.47 19.64
CA PRO A 223 1.84 -5.85 19.73
C PRO A 223 2.89 -6.82 20.28
N LEU A 224 4.17 -6.60 19.92
CA LEU A 224 5.29 -7.41 20.40
C LEU A 224 5.79 -7.00 21.79
N LYS A 225 5.32 -5.87 22.33
CA LYS A 225 5.79 -5.26 23.60
C LYS A 225 7.30 -5.04 23.63
N MET A 226 7.91 -4.72 22.49
CA MET A 226 9.35 -4.54 22.33
C MET A 226 9.65 -3.21 21.68
N PHE A 227 10.27 -2.28 22.42
CA PHE A 227 10.62 -0.96 21.89
C PHE A 227 12.10 -0.89 21.52
N ARG A 228 12.42 -1.07 20.23
CA ARG A 228 13.80 -1.11 19.72
C ARG A 228 14.13 -0.05 18.67
N VAL A 229 13.12 0.64 18.13
CA VAL A 229 13.26 1.76 17.19
C VAL A 229 13.89 1.36 15.82
N TRP A 230 14.05 0.06 15.53
CA TRP A 230 14.64 -0.40 14.26
C TRP A 230 13.74 -0.12 13.06
N ALA A 231 12.41 -0.29 13.21
CA ALA A 231 11.47 -0.02 12.12
C ALA A 231 11.43 1.48 11.81
N PHE A 232 11.44 2.32 12.86
CA PHE A 232 11.55 3.77 12.74
C PHE A 232 12.80 4.21 11.98
N PHE A 233 13.99 3.79 12.43
CA PHE A 233 15.25 4.17 11.77
C PHE A 233 15.36 3.61 10.37
N GLY A 234 14.88 2.38 10.13
CA GLY A 234 14.82 1.82 8.79
C GLY A 234 13.96 2.66 7.85
N MET A 235 12.89 3.31 8.34
CA MET A 235 11.97 4.09 7.51
C MET A 235 12.61 5.43 7.19
N LEU A 236 13.27 6.03 8.18
CA LEU A 236 14.03 7.26 7.98
C LEU A 236 15.23 7.08 7.06
N ALA A 237 15.91 5.93 7.11
CA ALA A 237 17.03 5.61 6.23
C ALA A 237 16.63 5.54 4.74
N GLN A 238 15.34 5.36 4.43
CA GLN A 238 14.84 5.40 3.05
C GLN A 238 14.92 6.80 2.43
N VAL A 239 14.87 7.87 3.24
CA VAL A 239 14.96 9.26 2.75
C VAL A 239 16.35 9.59 2.16
N PRO A 240 17.47 9.42 2.90
CA PRO A 240 18.80 9.62 2.32
C PRO A 240 19.11 8.58 1.23
N PHE A 241 18.59 7.35 1.35
CA PHE A 241 18.71 6.35 0.29
C PHE A 241 18.06 6.82 -1.01
N ALA A 242 16.81 7.32 -0.96
CA ALA A 242 16.12 7.86 -2.12
C ALA A 242 16.92 9.01 -2.77
N PHE A 243 17.43 9.95 -1.96
CA PHE A 243 18.27 11.05 -2.45
C PHE A 243 19.55 10.54 -3.14
N PHE A 244 20.18 9.52 -2.58
CA PHE A 244 21.37 8.90 -3.17
C PHE A 244 21.06 8.22 -4.51
N ILE A 245 19.97 7.44 -4.62
CA ILE A 245 19.56 6.81 -5.88
C ILE A 245 19.27 7.88 -6.94
N ASP A 246 18.49 8.90 -6.59
CA ASP A 246 18.03 9.93 -7.53
C ASP A 246 19.17 10.82 -8.04
N ASN A 247 20.18 11.12 -7.21
CA ASN A 247 21.28 12.01 -7.59
C ASN A 247 22.52 11.28 -8.13
N CYS A 248 22.84 10.10 -7.60
CA CYS A 248 24.10 9.42 -7.94
C CYS A 248 23.93 8.34 -9.02
N LEU A 249 22.81 7.62 -9.04
CA LEU A 249 22.64 6.44 -9.89
C LEU A 249 21.77 6.71 -11.13
N ARG A 250 20.78 7.60 -11.01
CA ARG A 250 19.81 7.90 -12.07
C ARG A 250 20.45 8.42 -13.36
N ASN A 251 21.49 9.25 -13.26
CA ASN A 251 22.13 9.84 -14.45
C ASN A 251 23.01 8.86 -15.23
N ARG A 252 23.31 7.68 -14.68
CA ARG A 252 24.29 6.76 -15.28
C ARG A 252 23.65 5.53 -15.94
N TYR A 253 22.59 4.94 -15.38
CA TYR A 253 21.93 3.76 -15.96
C TYR A 253 20.45 3.65 -15.55
N ARG A 254 19.53 3.52 -16.53
CA ARG A 254 18.06 3.48 -16.29
C ARG A 254 17.61 2.27 -15.45
N ASN A 255 18.24 1.11 -15.63
CA ASN A 255 17.83 -0.13 -14.95
C ASN A 255 18.32 -0.24 -13.50
N LEU A 256 19.35 0.54 -13.11
CA LEU A 256 19.90 0.47 -11.74
C LEU A 256 18.94 1.02 -10.69
N GLY A 257 18.08 1.97 -11.05
CA GLY A 257 17.06 2.50 -10.14
C GLY A 257 16.08 1.41 -9.70
N ASN A 258 15.60 0.61 -10.65
CA ASN A 258 14.71 -0.51 -10.33
C ASN A 258 15.41 -1.60 -9.50
N MET A 259 16.64 -1.96 -9.85
CA MET A 259 17.44 -2.90 -9.05
C MET A 259 17.63 -2.38 -7.61
N ALA A 260 17.92 -1.09 -7.44
CA ALA A 260 18.09 -0.49 -6.12
C ALA A 260 16.80 -0.52 -5.28
N VAL A 261 15.63 -0.29 -5.89
CA VAL A 261 14.34 -0.45 -5.22
C VAL A 261 14.13 -1.90 -4.77
N TRP A 262 14.39 -2.88 -5.63
CA TRP A 262 14.26 -4.29 -5.25
C TRP A 262 15.22 -4.69 -4.12
N MET A 263 16.47 -4.22 -4.17
CA MET A 263 17.44 -4.44 -3.10
C MET A 263 17.00 -3.80 -1.78
N SER A 264 16.42 -2.59 -1.82
CA SER A 264 15.90 -1.94 -0.62
C SER A 264 14.66 -2.63 -0.04
N LEU A 265 13.85 -3.28 -0.88
CA LEU A 265 12.74 -4.12 -0.42
C LEU A 265 13.20 -5.43 0.24
N MET A 266 14.29 -6.03 -0.27
CA MET A 266 14.85 -7.26 0.31
C MET A 266 15.55 -7.02 1.65
N ILE A 267 16.36 -5.96 1.76
CA ILE A 267 17.25 -5.73 2.91
C ILE A 267 16.72 -4.63 3.85
N GLY A 268 15.78 -3.80 3.41
CA GLY A 268 15.30 -2.65 4.17
C GLY A 268 14.19 -2.99 5.16
N GLN A 269 13.04 -2.36 4.96
CA GLN A 269 11.92 -2.36 5.92
C GLN A 269 11.38 -3.74 6.29
N PRO A 270 11.05 -4.62 5.31
CA PRO A 270 10.62 -5.97 5.59
C PRO A 270 11.54 -6.76 6.53
N LEU A 271 12.85 -6.55 6.39
CA LEU A 271 13.85 -7.26 7.18
C LEU A 271 13.91 -6.72 8.61
N ALA A 272 13.79 -5.40 8.79
CA ALA A 272 13.70 -4.79 10.13
C ALA A 272 12.53 -5.39 10.93
N ILE A 273 11.36 -5.56 10.32
CA ILE A 273 10.18 -6.18 10.96
C ILE A 273 10.47 -7.64 11.36
N LEU A 274 11.15 -8.40 10.48
CA LEU A 274 11.54 -9.77 10.79
C LEU A 274 12.51 -9.85 11.98
N MET A 275 13.42 -8.87 12.12
CA MET A 275 14.33 -8.81 13.28
C MET A 275 13.56 -8.63 14.60
N TYR A 276 12.46 -7.86 14.62
CA TYR A 276 11.59 -7.79 15.81
C TYR A 276 10.96 -9.13 16.12
N TYR A 277 10.37 -9.78 15.11
CA TYR A 277 9.73 -11.08 15.31
C TYR A 277 10.72 -12.15 15.74
N HIS A 278 11.94 -12.13 15.19
CA HIS A 278 13.02 -13.01 15.58
C HIS A 278 13.35 -12.91 17.07
N ASP A 279 13.59 -11.70 17.55
CA ASP A 279 13.98 -11.53 18.95
C ASP A 279 12.79 -11.75 19.89
N TYR A 280 11.55 -11.40 19.49
CA TYR A 280 10.35 -11.80 20.22
C TYR A 280 10.27 -13.33 20.35
N TYR A 281 10.50 -14.06 19.26
CA TYR A 281 10.45 -15.51 19.25
C TYR A 281 11.51 -16.12 20.17
N ILE A 282 12.75 -15.62 20.12
CA ILE A 282 13.83 -16.13 20.98
C ILE A 282 13.59 -15.82 22.44
N ILE A 283 13.13 -14.61 22.78
CA ILE A 283 12.85 -14.23 24.17
C ILE A 283 11.75 -15.11 24.78
N ASN A 284 10.70 -15.43 24.02
CA ASN A 284 9.53 -16.16 24.53
C ASN A 284 9.61 -17.68 24.36
N TYR A 285 10.31 -18.17 23.32
CA TYR A 285 10.34 -19.58 22.95
C TYR A 285 11.77 -20.14 22.80
N GLY A 286 12.81 -19.32 22.99
CA GLY A 286 14.21 -19.68 22.80
C GLY A 286 14.94 -20.20 24.04
N ALA A 287 14.28 -20.34 25.19
CA ALA A 287 14.87 -21.05 26.33
C ALA A 287 15.00 -22.55 26.02
N PRO A 288 16.11 -23.21 26.43
CA PRO A 288 16.40 -24.58 26.03
C PRO A 288 15.30 -25.51 26.51
N ARG A 289 14.88 -26.46 25.67
CA ARG A 289 14.25 -27.69 26.18
C ARG A 289 15.27 -28.34 27.10
N ALA A 290 15.17 -28.08 28.40
CA ALA A 290 15.76 -28.92 29.41
C ALA A 290 14.99 -30.24 29.39
N THR A 291 15.76 -31.33 29.46
CA THR A 291 15.43 -32.76 29.38
C THR A 291 15.09 -33.31 27.99
#